data_AF-A0A504WWR0-F1
#
_entry.id   AF-A0A504WWR0-F1
#
_cell.length_a   1.000
_cell.length_b   1.000
_cell.length_c   1.000
_cell.angle_alpha   90.00
_cell.angle_beta   90.00
_cell.angle_gamma   90.00
#
_symmetry.space_group_name_H-M   'P 1'
#
loop_
_entity.id
_entity.type
_entity.pdbx_description
1 polymer ?
#
loop_
_entity_poly.entity_id
_entity_poly.type
_entity_poly.pdbx_seq_one_letter_code
_entity_poly.pdbx_strand_id
1 'polypeptide(L)'
;MSSTANRTEDAASSALDGDDATAALLSSPAVTTATAEVAQLRQELHQCQEKFASWKAKAKTGVEQMRAQIVDLTCKLDESNKQRALLEASLGRGTALPALYVAQSQEFMYAHAIAAACLLVDTVLLSHSGGGPGQYKDTAATSPARSPTLQSTTTESLQKTVKDQSDRLKEAHHALKRLSNELQQRTAALHQQDENLADLRRRLAELEACNTSLKQQLMSVPNAQEWKHAQEELDQQLARTRLEYESRESQLVLQHSTEVQALKAVHEREVQDMQREQRDAVSQAERDTMAAEQQMLLRELQELLQSARGPLPASAANGTSTTAVTAADGTQATAGWDSFADTANLKEAVRRIHEQRLTFAKLQEELMHSRREVMQLRRCKAGPPEDGLSAQQLQYVRSVVVQLLCSLSDIRVARHLLPVLSMLLKFTDDDLQAITKAMLQ
;
A
#
# COMPACT_ATOMS: atom_id res chain seq x y z
N MET A 1 37.37 -47.99 11.03
CA MET A 1 38.60 -48.73 10.67
C MET A 1 39.71 -47.69 10.49
N SER A 2 40.79 -47.83 11.27
CA SER A 2 42.06 -47.05 11.30
C SER A 2 41.95 -45.55 11.69
N SER A 3 42.22 -45.06 12.92
CA SER A 3 43.48 -45.05 13.71
C SER A 3 44.69 -44.58 12.88
N THR A 4 45.55 -43.63 13.26
CA THR A 4 45.92 -43.09 14.59
C THR A 4 46.89 -41.92 14.44
N ALA A 5 46.92 -41.06 15.46
CA ALA A 5 48.06 -40.39 16.11
C ALA A 5 48.83 -39.28 15.35
N ASN A 6 48.88 -38.03 15.84
CA ASN A 6 49.47 -37.45 17.08
C ASN A 6 50.98 -37.16 17.03
N ARG A 7 51.33 -36.03 17.69
CA ARG A 7 52.63 -35.46 18.11
C ARG A 7 53.30 -34.51 17.13
N THR A 8 53.35 -33.18 17.36
CA THR A 8 54.00 -32.38 18.43
C THR A 8 55.51 -32.61 18.54
N GLU A 9 56.31 -31.58 18.24
CA GLU A 9 57.23 -30.98 19.22
C GLU A 9 57.92 -29.73 18.64
N ASP A 10 57.80 -28.64 19.41
CA ASP A 10 58.64 -27.45 19.36
C ASP A 10 60.06 -27.76 19.88
N ALA A 11 61.10 -27.14 19.31
CA ALA A 11 62.30 -26.74 20.05
C ALA A 11 63.22 -25.78 19.25
N ALA A 12 63.14 -24.50 19.62
CA ALA A 12 64.23 -23.56 19.89
C ALA A 12 65.63 -23.68 19.21
N SER A 13 65.98 -22.57 18.53
CA SER A 13 67.18 -21.73 18.76
C SER A 13 68.59 -22.33 18.64
N SER A 14 69.40 -21.78 17.71
CA SER A 14 70.56 -20.94 18.06
C SER A 14 71.29 -20.42 16.82
N ALA A 15 71.75 -19.17 16.93
CA ALA A 15 72.55 -18.38 16.00
C ALA A 15 73.96 -18.95 15.77
N LEU A 16 74.55 -18.72 14.59
CA LEU A 16 75.64 -17.74 14.36
C LEU A 16 76.32 -17.96 13.00
N ASP A 17 76.52 -16.84 12.29
CA ASP A 17 77.58 -16.48 11.35
C ASP A 17 78.05 -17.47 10.27
N GLY A 18 77.76 -17.07 9.03
CA GLY A 18 78.33 -17.61 7.80
C GLY A 18 78.16 -16.62 6.66
N ASP A 19 79.08 -15.66 6.64
CA ASP A 19 79.49 -14.74 5.58
C ASP A 19 78.80 -14.86 4.20
N ASP A 20 78.16 -13.75 3.82
CA ASP A 20 78.63 -12.94 2.68
C ASP A 20 78.66 -13.56 1.27
N ALA A 21 77.68 -14.43 0.95
CA ALA A 21 77.45 -14.88 -0.43
C ALA A 21 75.99 -14.73 -0.93
N THR A 22 75.05 -14.30 -0.08
CA THR A 22 73.62 -14.20 -0.42
C THR A 22 73.07 -12.77 -0.46
N ALA A 23 73.85 -11.76 -0.06
CA ALA A 23 73.44 -10.36 -0.12
C ALA A 23 73.41 -9.79 -1.56
N ALA A 24 74.08 -10.43 -2.53
CA ALA A 24 74.11 -10.00 -3.93
C ALA A 24 73.03 -10.65 -4.82
N LEU A 25 72.16 -11.52 -4.27
CA LEU A 25 71.10 -12.20 -5.02
C LEU A 25 69.66 -11.82 -4.58
N LEU A 26 69.51 -10.97 -3.55
CA LEU A 26 68.20 -10.45 -3.12
C LEU A 26 67.88 -9.06 -3.66
N SER A 27 68.82 -8.40 -4.33
CA SER A 27 68.56 -7.24 -5.20
C SER A 27 68.07 -7.69 -6.59
N SER A 28 67.13 -8.63 -6.61
CA SER A 28 66.39 -8.94 -7.82
C SER A 28 65.38 -7.80 -8.06
N PRO A 29 65.41 -7.12 -9.22
CA PRO A 29 64.46 -6.06 -9.55
C PRO A 29 63.00 -6.54 -9.48
N ALA A 30 62.77 -7.85 -9.47
CA ALA A 30 61.46 -8.48 -9.32
C ALA A 30 60.84 -8.31 -7.92
N VAL A 31 61.64 -8.18 -6.85
CA VAL A 31 61.11 -8.07 -5.47
C VAL A 31 60.69 -6.62 -5.18
N THR A 32 61.43 -5.64 -5.67
CA THR A 32 61.08 -4.22 -5.52
C THR A 32 59.89 -3.82 -6.40
N THR A 33 59.79 -4.35 -7.62
CA THR A 33 58.60 -4.14 -8.48
C THR A 33 57.35 -4.75 -7.88
N ALA A 34 57.43 -5.98 -7.35
CA ALA A 34 56.29 -6.62 -6.69
C ALA A 34 55.79 -5.83 -5.47
N THR A 35 56.69 -5.25 -4.67
CA THR A 35 56.28 -4.40 -3.54
C THR A 35 55.66 -3.07 -3.97
N ALA A 36 56.12 -2.47 -5.07
CA ALA A 36 55.55 -1.26 -5.62
C ALA A 36 54.16 -1.49 -6.23
N GLU A 37 53.97 -2.60 -6.94
CA GLU A 37 52.67 -3.02 -7.48
C GLU A 37 51.65 -3.28 -6.38
N VAL A 38 52.04 -3.95 -5.29
CA VAL A 38 51.17 -4.17 -4.13
C VAL A 38 50.77 -2.84 -3.46
N ALA A 39 51.69 -1.87 -3.38
CA ALA A 39 51.37 -0.55 -2.86
C ALA A 39 50.39 0.22 -3.76
N GLN A 40 50.58 0.13 -5.09
CA GLN A 40 49.68 0.73 -6.07
C GLN A 40 48.28 0.11 -6.00
N LEU A 41 48.17 -1.22 -5.96
CA LEU A 41 46.88 -1.91 -5.84
C LEU A 41 46.15 -1.56 -4.55
N ARG A 42 46.87 -1.36 -3.43
CA ARG A 42 46.27 -0.87 -2.17
C ARG A 42 45.74 0.55 -2.30
N GLN A 43 46.46 1.42 -2.99
CA GLN A 43 46.02 2.80 -3.24
C GLN A 43 44.77 2.82 -4.15
N GLU A 44 44.77 2.03 -5.22
CA GLU A 44 43.62 1.90 -6.13
C GLU A 44 42.40 1.30 -5.43
N LEU A 45 42.59 0.28 -4.57
CA LEU A 45 41.53 -0.26 -3.73
C LEU A 45 40.94 0.82 -2.81
N HIS A 46 41.79 1.63 -2.18
CA HIS A 46 41.34 2.70 -1.30
C HIS A 46 40.54 3.77 -2.07
N GLN A 47 41.01 4.19 -3.24
CA GLN A 47 40.28 5.11 -4.10
C GLN A 47 38.93 4.54 -4.57
N CYS A 48 38.89 3.24 -4.89
CA CYS A 48 37.64 2.57 -5.24
C CYS A 48 36.66 2.53 -4.06
N GLN A 49 37.15 2.31 -2.84
CA GLN A 49 36.33 2.36 -1.62
C GLN A 49 35.77 3.77 -1.36
N GLU A 50 36.58 4.82 -1.51
CA GLU A 50 36.12 6.21 -1.37
C GLU A 50 35.07 6.59 -2.42
N LYS A 51 35.30 6.22 -3.69
CA LYS A 51 34.34 6.43 -4.77
C LYS A 51 33.02 5.71 -4.48
N PHE A 52 33.09 4.47 -3.99
CA PHE A 52 31.90 3.71 -3.62
C PHE A 52 31.15 4.34 -2.44
N ALA A 53 31.86 4.83 -1.42
CA ALA A 53 31.25 5.55 -0.30
C ALA A 53 30.56 6.85 -0.75
N SER A 54 31.21 7.62 -1.63
CA SER A 54 30.64 8.83 -2.24
C SER A 54 29.37 8.52 -3.05
N TRP A 55 29.41 7.45 -3.87
CA TRP A 55 28.25 7.01 -4.64
C TRP A 55 27.10 6.56 -3.75
N LYS A 56 27.39 5.81 -2.69
CA LYS A 56 26.40 5.39 -1.70
C LYS A 56 25.73 6.58 -1.02
N ALA A 57 26.51 7.61 -0.65
CA ALA A 57 25.98 8.84 -0.06
C ALA A 57 25.08 9.60 -1.05
N LYS A 58 25.53 9.80 -2.29
CA LYS A 58 24.73 10.47 -3.33
C LYS A 58 23.44 9.73 -3.65
N ALA A 59 23.51 8.40 -3.77
CA ALA A 59 22.34 7.57 -4.01
C ALA A 59 21.34 7.66 -2.85
N LYS A 60 21.82 7.64 -1.60
CA LYS A 60 20.96 7.83 -0.42
C LYS A 60 20.27 9.19 -0.45
N THR A 61 20.99 10.27 -0.71
CA THR A 61 20.41 11.62 -0.82
C THR A 61 19.38 11.71 -1.94
N GLY A 62 19.66 11.12 -3.11
CA GLY A 62 18.70 11.07 -4.22
C GLY A 62 17.41 10.32 -3.86
N VAL A 63 17.52 9.18 -3.19
CA VAL A 63 16.37 8.41 -2.71
C VAL A 63 15.58 9.18 -1.66
N GLU A 64 16.25 9.86 -0.73
CA GLU A 64 15.58 10.72 0.27
C GLU A 64 14.84 11.89 -0.39
N GLN A 65 15.43 12.52 -1.41
CA GLN A 65 14.78 13.58 -2.18
C GLN A 65 13.55 13.07 -2.95
N MET A 66 13.64 11.90 -3.57
CA MET A 66 12.49 11.27 -4.24
C MET A 66 11.37 10.93 -3.25
N ARG A 67 11.72 10.38 -2.07
CA ARG A 67 10.74 10.12 -1.00
C ARG A 67 10.04 11.40 -0.56
N ALA A 68 10.77 12.50 -0.38
CA ALA A 68 10.19 13.79 -0.03
C ALA A 68 9.24 14.32 -1.12
N GLN A 69 9.59 14.18 -2.40
CA GLN A 69 8.72 14.56 -3.52
C GLN A 69 7.45 13.71 -3.59
N ILE A 70 7.55 12.40 -3.36
CA ILE A 70 6.38 11.51 -3.32
C ILE A 70 5.42 11.95 -2.21
N VAL A 71 5.94 12.25 -1.01
CA VAL A 71 5.12 12.74 0.11
C VAL A 71 4.42 14.05 -0.25
N ASP A 72 5.14 15.02 -0.84
CA ASP A 72 4.55 16.30 -1.27
C ASP A 72 3.46 16.12 -2.34
N LEU A 73 3.69 15.27 -3.34
CA LEU A 73 2.72 14.98 -4.39
C LEU A 73 1.48 14.25 -3.85
N THR A 74 1.65 13.31 -2.92
CA THR A 74 0.53 12.63 -2.25
C THR A 74 -0.30 13.63 -1.45
N CYS A 75 0.33 14.53 -0.70
CA CYS A 75 -0.38 15.60 0.02
C CYS A 75 -1.18 16.51 -0.93
N LYS A 76 -0.61 16.89 -2.08
CA LYS A 76 -1.31 17.69 -3.10
C LYS A 76 -2.46 16.94 -3.74
N LEU A 77 -2.31 15.63 -3.98
CA LEU A 77 -3.36 14.77 -4.52
C LEU A 77 -4.52 14.65 -3.53
N ASP A 78 -4.23 14.46 -2.24
CA ASP A 78 -5.24 14.42 -1.18
C ASP A 78 -6.00 15.74 -1.07
N GLU A 79 -5.30 16.87 -1.17
CA GLU A 79 -5.94 18.19 -1.17
C GLU A 79 -6.83 18.39 -2.42
N SER A 80 -6.35 17.97 -3.60
CA SER A 80 -7.14 17.99 -4.84
C SER A 80 -8.39 17.10 -4.73
N ASN A 81 -8.27 15.92 -4.11
CA ASN A 81 -9.38 15.01 -3.88
C ASN A 81 -10.39 15.60 -2.89
N LYS A 82 -9.94 16.28 -1.83
CA LYS A 82 -10.83 17.02 -0.90
C LYS A 82 -11.57 18.15 -1.63
N GLN A 83 -10.89 18.91 -2.47
CA GLN A 83 -11.51 19.95 -3.29
C GLN A 83 -12.54 19.36 -4.26
N ARG A 84 -12.23 18.24 -4.90
CA ARG A 84 -13.18 17.52 -5.75
C ARG A 84 -14.38 17.05 -4.95
N ALA A 85 -14.18 16.46 -3.77
CA ALA A 85 -15.28 16.05 -2.90
C ALA A 85 -16.15 17.23 -2.44
N LEU A 86 -15.56 18.40 -2.17
CA LEU A 86 -16.31 19.62 -1.87
C LEU A 86 -17.12 20.12 -3.08
N LEU A 87 -16.56 20.06 -4.29
CA LEU A 87 -17.26 20.40 -5.53
C LEU A 87 -18.36 19.39 -5.84
N GLU A 88 -18.13 18.10 -5.65
CA GLU A 88 -19.13 17.05 -5.82
C GLU A 88 -20.24 17.17 -4.77
N ALA A 89 -19.93 17.56 -3.53
CA ALA A 89 -20.94 17.82 -2.51
C ALA A 89 -21.77 19.08 -2.81
N SER A 90 -21.19 20.08 -3.47
CA SER A 90 -21.92 21.29 -3.89
C SER A 90 -22.77 21.03 -5.15
N LEU A 91 -22.26 20.27 -6.12
CA LEU A 91 -23.01 19.84 -7.32
C LEU A 91 -24.04 18.74 -7.02
N GLY A 92 -23.78 17.84 -6.09
CA GLY A 92 -24.70 16.78 -5.66
C GLY A 92 -25.93 17.32 -4.93
N ARG A 93 -25.87 18.57 -4.46
CA ARG A 93 -27.03 19.36 -4.00
C ARG A 93 -27.84 19.97 -5.16
N GLY A 94 -27.39 19.75 -6.40
CA GLY A 94 -27.88 20.33 -7.65
C GLY A 94 -28.87 19.48 -8.44
N THR A 95 -29.53 18.47 -7.85
CA THR A 95 -30.75 17.89 -8.44
C THR A 95 -31.91 18.89 -8.56
N ALA A 96 -31.75 20.11 -8.00
CA ALA A 96 -32.65 21.25 -8.18
C ALA A 96 -32.21 22.26 -9.27
N LEU A 97 -31.10 22.04 -9.98
CA LEU A 97 -30.60 23.00 -10.99
C LEU A 97 -31.50 23.14 -12.24
N PRO A 98 -32.16 22.08 -12.77
CA PRO A 98 -33.12 22.26 -13.85
C PRO A 98 -34.31 23.13 -13.41
N ALA A 99 -34.77 22.99 -12.16
CA ALA A 99 -35.88 23.78 -11.63
C ALA A 99 -35.49 25.24 -11.34
N LEU A 100 -34.28 25.49 -10.85
CA LEU A 100 -33.78 26.86 -10.61
C LEU A 100 -33.44 27.61 -11.91
N TYR A 101 -32.89 26.94 -12.92
CA TYR A 101 -32.62 27.56 -14.21
C TYR A 101 -33.93 27.87 -14.98
N VAL A 102 -34.92 26.99 -14.89
CA VAL A 102 -36.28 27.26 -15.41
C VAL A 102 -36.97 28.38 -14.64
N ALA A 103 -36.87 28.41 -13.30
CA ALA A 103 -37.44 29.50 -12.49
C ALA A 103 -36.75 30.85 -12.75
N GLN A 104 -35.43 30.87 -12.88
CA GLN A 104 -34.66 32.11 -13.13
C GLN A 104 -34.89 32.64 -14.55
N SER A 105 -34.97 31.77 -15.55
CA SER A 105 -35.34 32.18 -16.92
C SER A 105 -36.79 32.66 -17.00
N GLN A 106 -37.70 32.08 -16.21
CA GLN A 106 -39.08 32.52 -16.10
C GLN A 106 -39.20 33.89 -15.42
N GLU A 107 -38.48 34.16 -14.33
CA GLU A 107 -38.41 35.48 -13.69
C GLU A 107 -37.84 36.56 -14.63
N PHE A 108 -36.79 36.24 -15.39
CA PHE A 108 -36.22 37.16 -16.37
C PHE A 108 -37.21 37.49 -17.50
N MET A 109 -37.92 36.48 -18.01
CA MET A 109 -38.96 36.67 -19.03
C MET A 109 -40.13 37.51 -18.50
N TYR A 110 -40.59 37.28 -17.26
CA TYR A 110 -41.66 38.08 -16.66
C TYR A 110 -41.23 39.53 -16.41
N ALA A 111 -40.02 39.76 -15.90
CA ALA A 111 -39.49 41.11 -15.71
C ALA A 111 -39.38 41.87 -17.05
N HIS A 112 -38.94 41.19 -18.11
CA HIS A 112 -38.85 41.78 -19.44
C HIS A 112 -40.23 42.07 -20.05
N ALA A 113 -41.20 41.18 -19.88
CA ALA A 113 -42.58 41.38 -20.32
C ALA A 113 -43.26 42.55 -19.58
N ILE A 114 -43.03 42.69 -18.27
CA ILE A 114 -43.55 43.82 -17.48
C ILE A 114 -42.91 45.13 -17.95
N ALA A 115 -41.59 45.16 -18.16
CA ALA A 115 -40.91 46.35 -18.66
C ALA A 115 -41.42 46.77 -20.05
N ALA A 116 -41.63 45.81 -20.96
CA ALA A 116 -42.21 46.07 -22.28
C ALA A 116 -43.66 46.57 -22.18
N ALA A 117 -44.47 46.01 -21.28
CA ALA A 117 -45.84 46.47 -21.04
C ALA A 117 -45.87 47.90 -20.47
N CYS A 118 -44.96 48.25 -19.55
CA CYS A 118 -44.84 49.62 -19.02
C CYS A 118 -44.52 50.64 -20.14
N LEU A 119 -43.62 50.31 -21.07
CA LEU A 119 -43.30 51.17 -22.22
C LEU A 119 -44.50 51.35 -23.16
N LEU A 120 -45.36 50.35 -23.30
CA LEU A 120 -46.59 50.45 -24.09
C LEU A 120 -47.66 51.31 -23.39
N VAL A 121 -47.75 51.26 -22.07
CA VAL A 121 -48.68 52.12 -21.30
C VAL A 121 -48.22 53.59 -21.35
N ASP A 122 -46.92 53.85 -21.23
CA ASP A 122 -46.36 55.21 -21.32
C ASP A 122 -46.57 55.81 -22.72
N THR A 123 -46.42 55.03 -23.79
CA THR A 123 -46.65 55.49 -25.17
C THR A 123 -48.14 55.73 -25.48
N VAL A 124 -49.06 54.96 -24.88
CA VAL A 124 -50.52 55.19 -25.01
C VAL A 124 -50.97 56.43 -24.22
N LEU A 125 -50.39 56.70 -23.05
CA LEU A 125 -50.65 57.90 -22.24
C LEU A 125 -50.11 59.18 -22.90
N LEU A 126 -48.93 59.13 -23.52
CA LEU A 126 -48.37 60.24 -24.29
C LEU A 126 -49.16 60.55 -25.58
N SER A 127 -49.86 59.55 -26.13
CA SER A 127 -50.71 59.74 -27.33
C SER A 127 -52.11 60.31 -27.02
N HIS A 128 -52.53 60.35 -25.75
CA HIS A 128 -53.84 60.89 -25.33
C HIS A 128 -53.80 62.32 -24.75
N SER A 129 -52.61 62.97 -24.66
CA SER A 129 -52.51 64.38 -24.22
C SER A 129 -52.48 65.40 -25.38
N GLY A 130 -52.97 65.01 -26.55
CA GLY A 130 -53.25 65.92 -27.67
C GLY A 130 -54.65 66.54 -27.58
N GLY A 131 -54.93 67.37 -26.57
CA GLY A 131 -56.19 68.09 -26.42
C GLY A 131 -55.94 69.53 -25.98
N GLY A 132 -56.02 70.47 -26.93
CA GLY A 132 -55.56 71.85 -26.79
C GLY A 132 -56.37 72.73 -25.82
N PRO A 133 -55.83 73.89 -25.41
CA PRO A 133 -56.59 74.85 -24.63
C PRO A 133 -57.22 75.91 -25.55
N GLY A 134 -58.54 75.86 -25.59
CA GLY A 134 -59.39 76.92 -26.10
C GLY A 134 -59.25 78.21 -25.28
N GLN A 135 -59.57 79.31 -25.96
CA GLN A 135 -59.82 80.62 -25.40
C GLN A 135 -60.80 80.56 -24.22
N TYR A 136 -60.46 81.24 -23.12
CA TYR A 136 -61.47 81.89 -22.28
C TYR A 136 -61.00 83.30 -21.93
N LYS A 137 -61.85 84.24 -22.31
CA LYS A 137 -61.87 85.66 -22.00
C LYS A 137 -62.82 85.79 -20.82
N ASP A 138 -62.39 86.43 -19.73
CA ASP A 138 -63.21 87.45 -19.05
C ASP A 138 -62.44 88.21 -17.96
N THR A 139 -62.77 89.49 -17.92
CA THR A 139 -62.36 90.58 -17.03
C THR A 139 -62.87 90.44 -15.60
N ALA A 140 -62.08 90.85 -14.60
CA ALA A 140 -62.40 91.98 -13.71
C ALA A 140 -61.30 92.24 -12.66
N ALA A 141 -61.22 93.51 -12.29
CA ALA A 141 -60.35 94.16 -11.33
C ALA A 141 -60.20 93.45 -9.97
N THR A 142 -59.06 93.66 -9.29
CA THR A 142 -58.97 94.52 -8.08
C THR A 142 -57.55 94.41 -7.50
N SER A 143 -56.89 95.56 -7.40
CA SER A 143 -55.64 95.75 -6.65
C SER A 143 -55.87 95.50 -5.16
N PRO A 144 -54.92 94.89 -4.44
CA PRO A 144 -54.41 95.63 -3.29
C PRO A 144 -52.89 95.60 -3.15
N ALA A 145 -52.42 96.74 -2.63
CA ALA A 145 -51.15 97.05 -2.01
C ALA A 145 -50.26 95.84 -1.65
N ARG A 146 -49.11 95.82 -2.34
CA ARG A 146 -48.03 94.85 -2.26
C ARG A 146 -47.12 95.22 -1.08
N SER A 147 -47.17 94.44 0.00
CA SER A 147 -46.18 94.50 1.08
C SER A 147 -44.84 93.96 0.55
N PRO A 148 -43.75 94.75 0.55
CA PRO A 148 -42.50 94.39 -0.16
C PRO A 148 -41.76 93.18 0.43
N THR A 149 -42.09 92.74 1.64
CA THR A 149 -41.32 91.70 2.36
C THR A 149 -41.73 90.26 2.03
N LEU A 150 -43.00 89.99 1.71
CA LEU A 150 -43.47 88.62 1.42
C LEU A 150 -43.08 88.13 0.02
N GLN A 151 -42.91 89.04 -0.92
CA GLN A 151 -42.62 88.65 -2.29
C GLN A 151 -41.16 88.34 -2.56
N SER A 152 -40.24 88.99 -1.85
CA SER A 152 -38.81 88.64 -1.88
C SER A 152 -38.60 87.16 -1.53
N THR A 153 -39.29 86.69 -0.48
CA THR A 153 -39.19 85.28 -0.04
C THR A 153 -39.71 84.28 -1.07
N THR A 154 -40.80 84.62 -1.78
CA THR A 154 -41.34 83.74 -2.84
C THR A 154 -40.45 83.70 -4.08
N THR A 155 -39.85 84.82 -4.48
CA THR A 155 -38.93 84.87 -5.62
C THR A 155 -37.60 84.17 -5.31
N GLU A 156 -37.07 84.32 -4.09
CA GLU A 156 -35.87 83.64 -3.63
C GLU A 156 -36.09 82.11 -3.55
N SER A 157 -37.26 81.67 -3.07
CA SER A 157 -37.61 80.24 -3.03
C SER A 157 -37.70 79.64 -4.43
N LEU A 158 -38.34 80.32 -5.39
CA LEU A 158 -38.42 79.85 -6.78
C LEU A 158 -37.04 79.82 -7.44
N GLN A 159 -36.21 80.85 -7.22
CA GLN A 159 -34.84 80.88 -7.73
C GLN A 159 -33.99 79.74 -7.17
N LYS A 160 -34.17 79.40 -5.88
CA LYS A 160 -33.54 78.23 -5.26
C LYS A 160 -34.03 76.93 -5.90
N THR A 161 -35.34 76.74 -6.09
CA THR A 161 -35.88 75.54 -6.74
C THR A 161 -35.38 75.39 -8.18
N VAL A 162 -35.33 76.48 -8.96
CA VAL A 162 -34.80 76.45 -10.33
C VAL A 162 -33.31 76.09 -10.35
N LYS A 163 -32.53 76.63 -9.39
CA LYS A 163 -31.12 76.27 -9.25
C LYS A 163 -30.95 74.80 -8.88
N ASP A 164 -31.70 74.31 -7.89
CA ASP A 164 -31.68 72.90 -7.47
C ASP A 164 -32.09 71.97 -8.62
N GLN A 165 -33.09 72.34 -9.43
CA GLN A 165 -33.49 71.59 -10.62
C GLN A 165 -32.40 71.62 -11.71
N SER A 166 -31.75 72.76 -11.95
CA SER A 166 -30.61 72.89 -12.85
C SER A 166 -29.45 72.00 -12.42
N ASP A 167 -29.12 71.98 -11.12
CA ASP A 167 -28.02 71.19 -10.60
C ASP A 167 -28.33 69.68 -10.68
N ARG A 168 -29.58 69.28 -10.40
CA ARG A 168 -30.05 67.90 -10.65
C ARG A 168 -29.98 67.50 -12.12
N LEU A 169 -30.33 68.39 -13.05
CA LEU A 169 -30.22 68.13 -14.49
C LEU A 169 -28.76 67.96 -14.92
N LYS A 170 -27.83 68.76 -14.40
CA LYS A 170 -26.40 68.59 -14.66
C LYS A 170 -25.89 67.26 -14.10
N GLU A 171 -26.29 66.91 -12.88
CA GLU A 171 -25.92 65.64 -12.27
C GLU A 171 -26.44 64.43 -13.08
N ALA A 172 -27.70 64.47 -13.49
CA ALA A 172 -28.29 63.46 -14.36
C ALA A 172 -27.56 63.37 -15.71
N HIS A 173 -27.18 64.50 -16.31
CA HIS A 173 -26.41 64.53 -17.55
C HIS A 173 -25.01 63.91 -17.36
N HIS A 174 -24.32 64.21 -16.25
CA HIS A 174 -23.04 63.60 -15.93
C HIS A 174 -23.17 62.10 -15.65
N ALA A 175 -24.25 61.66 -14.99
CA ALA A 175 -24.54 60.24 -14.79
C ALA A 175 -24.79 59.51 -16.12
N LEU A 176 -25.60 60.07 -17.01
CA LEU A 176 -25.85 59.52 -18.34
C LEU A 176 -24.57 59.43 -19.16
N LYS A 177 -23.71 60.45 -19.13
CA LYS A 177 -22.42 60.43 -19.83
C LYS A 177 -21.50 59.34 -19.29
N ARG A 178 -21.45 59.14 -17.97
CA ARG A 178 -20.68 58.05 -17.35
C ARG A 178 -21.19 56.68 -17.80
N LEU A 179 -22.51 56.46 -17.74
CA LEU A 179 -23.12 55.20 -18.16
C LEU A 179 -22.92 54.94 -19.66
N SER A 180 -23.01 55.97 -20.51
CA SER A 180 -22.73 55.84 -21.94
C SER A 180 -21.29 55.43 -22.22
N ASN A 181 -20.33 56.01 -21.50
CA ASN A 181 -18.92 55.65 -21.64
C ASN A 181 -18.65 54.21 -21.15
N GLU A 182 -19.26 53.81 -20.03
CA GLU A 182 -19.15 52.44 -19.50
C GLU A 182 -19.76 51.42 -20.46
N LEU A 183 -20.92 51.73 -21.06
CA LEU A 183 -21.54 50.87 -22.07
C LEU A 183 -20.64 50.75 -23.30
N GLN A 184 -20.07 51.86 -23.79
CA GLN A 184 -19.14 51.83 -24.93
C GLN A 184 -17.90 50.98 -24.62
N GLN A 185 -17.34 51.08 -23.41
CA GLN A 185 -16.22 50.25 -22.97
C GLN A 185 -16.60 48.77 -22.90
N ARG A 186 -17.77 48.44 -22.36
CA ARG A 186 -18.28 47.06 -22.31
C ARG A 186 -18.51 46.48 -23.71
N THR A 187 -19.06 47.26 -24.63
CA THR A 187 -19.25 46.83 -26.02
C THR A 187 -17.90 46.55 -26.72
N ALA A 188 -16.89 47.40 -26.50
CA ALA A 188 -15.56 47.17 -27.04
C ALA A 188 -14.90 45.91 -26.43
N ALA A 189 -15.04 45.70 -25.12
CA ALA A 189 -14.53 44.51 -24.45
C ALA A 189 -15.21 43.22 -24.95
N LEU A 190 -16.53 43.25 -25.18
CA LEU A 190 -17.27 42.13 -25.77
C LEU A 190 -16.78 41.84 -27.20
N HIS A 191 -16.57 42.86 -28.03
CA HIS A 191 -16.05 42.67 -29.38
C HIS A 191 -14.67 42.00 -29.37
N GLN A 192 -13.77 42.43 -28.47
CA GLN A 192 -12.46 41.80 -28.30
C GLN A 192 -12.57 40.34 -27.84
N GLN A 193 -13.56 40.01 -27.00
CA GLN A 193 -13.82 38.62 -26.60
C GLN A 193 -14.30 37.77 -27.77
N ASP A 194 -15.18 38.30 -28.62
CA ASP A 194 -15.68 37.61 -29.82
C ASP A 194 -14.54 37.31 -30.81
N GLU A 195 -13.63 38.26 -31.02
CA GLU A 195 -12.43 38.06 -31.85
C GLU A 195 -11.54 36.93 -31.28
N ASN A 196 -11.27 36.95 -29.97
CA ASN A 196 -10.48 35.92 -29.31
C ASN A 196 -11.13 34.53 -29.45
N LEU A 197 -12.46 34.46 -29.31
CA LEU A 197 -13.20 33.20 -29.49
C LEU A 197 -13.16 32.72 -30.95
N ALA A 198 -13.22 33.62 -31.93
CA ALA A 198 -13.09 33.28 -33.33
C ALA A 198 -11.69 32.70 -33.65
N ASP A 199 -10.63 33.28 -33.09
CA ASP A 199 -9.26 32.78 -33.24
C ASP A 199 -9.06 31.40 -32.59
N LEU A 200 -9.61 31.19 -31.40
CA LEU A 200 -9.56 29.87 -30.74
C LEU A 200 -10.31 28.80 -31.54
N ARG A 201 -11.47 29.13 -32.11
CA ARG A 201 -12.22 28.23 -33.00
C ARG A 201 -11.42 27.88 -34.25
N ARG A 202 -10.71 28.84 -34.85
CA ARG A 202 -9.85 28.60 -36.02
C ARG A 202 -8.72 27.63 -35.69
N ARG A 203 -8.01 27.87 -34.58
CA ARG A 203 -6.91 26.98 -34.12
C ARG A 203 -7.39 25.57 -33.82
N LEU A 204 -8.57 25.43 -33.23
CA LEU A 204 -9.17 24.13 -32.95
C LEU A 204 -9.45 23.36 -34.25
N ALA A 205 -10.04 24.01 -35.25
CA ALA A 205 -10.27 23.41 -36.56
C ALA A 205 -8.96 22.99 -37.26
N GLU A 206 -7.91 23.81 -37.17
CA GLU A 206 -6.58 23.47 -37.71
C GLU A 206 -5.97 22.25 -37.01
N LEU A 207 -6.05 22.17 -35.68
CA LEU A 207 -5.57 21.02 -34.92
C LEU A 207 -6.35 19.74 -35.23
N GLU A 208 -7.67 19.84 -35.40
CA GLU A 208 -8.50 18.71 -35.80
C GLU A 208 -8.12 18.20 -37.21
N ALA A 209 -7.88 19.10 -38.17
CA ALA A 209 -7.40 18.74 -39.50
C ALA A 209 -6.01 18.08 -39.48
N CYS A 210 -5.08 18.60 -38.67
CA CYS A 210 -3.78 17.96 -38.49
C CYS A 210 -3.89 16.57 -37.86
N ASN A 211 -4.78 16.40 -36.88
CA ASN A 211 -5.00 15.12 -36.21
C ASN A 211 -5.55 14.06 -37.17
N THR A 212 -6.53 14.42 -38.01
CA THR A 212 -7.08 13.51 -39.02
C THR A 212 -6.03 13.14 -40.07
N SER A 213 -5.23 14.10 -40.52
CA SER A 213 -4.11 13.87 -41.44
C SER A 213 -3.08 12.89 -40.85
N LEU A 214 -2.68 13.11 -39.59
CA LEU A 214 -1.72 12.24 -38.91
C LEU A 214 -2.27 10.83 -38.69
N LYS A 215 -3.56 10.69 -38.35
CA LYS A 215 -4.23 9.38 -38.28
C LYS A 215 -4.21 8.67 -39.63
N GLN A 216 -4.47 9.38 -40.72
CA GLN A 216 -4.42 8.81 -42.06
C GLN A 216 -3.01 8.38 -42.44
N GLN A 217 -1.99 9.18 -42.11
CA GLN A 217 -0.58 8.82 -42.29
C GLN A 217 -0.21 7.56 -41.50
N LEU A 218 -0.64 7.46 -40.23
CA LEU A 218 -0.39 6.29 -39.39
C LEU A 218 -1.05 5.02 -39.95
N MET A 219 -2.27 5.14 -40.48
CA MET A 219 -2.98 4.04 -41.13
C MET A 219 -2.35 3.64 -42.48
N SER A 220 -1.59 4.54 -43.11
CA SER A 220 -0.89 4.28 -44.37
C SER A 220 0.54 3.74 -44.20
N VAL A 221 1.02 3.56 -42.95
CA VAL A 221 2.36 3.00 -42.72
C VAL A 221 2.38 1.54 -43.20
N PRO A 222 3.24 1.20 -44.18
CA PRO A 222 3.30 -0.14 -44.79
C PRO A 222 4.04 -1.11 -43.86
N ASN A 223 3.45 -1.43 -42.71
CA ASN A 223 3.84 -2.56 -41.83
C ASN A 223 2.81 -2.81 -40.69
N ALA A 224 1.65 -2.14 -40.67
CA ALA A 224 0.73 -2.27 -39.52
C ALA A 224 0.18 -3.70 -39.32
N GLN A 225 0.13 -4.52 -40.36
CA GLN A 225 -0.34 -5.91 -40.28
C GLN A 225 0.76 -6.87 -39.80
N GLU A 226 2.01 -6.71 -40.23
CA GLU A 226 3.11 -7.59 -39.78
C GLU A 226 3.45 -7.30 -38.31
N TRP A 227 3.38 -6.04 -37.87
CA TRP A 227 3.48 -5.70 -36.44
C TRP A 227 2.37 -6.32 -35.60
N LYS A 228 1.13 -6.35 -36.10
CA LYS A 228 0.01 -7.02 -35.41
C LYS A 228 0.25 -8.52 -35.30
N HIS A 229 0.69 -9.15 -36.39
CA HIS A 229 1.01 -10.58 -36.38
C HIS A 229 2.18 -10.89 -35.42
N ALA A 230 3.25 -10.10 -35.44
CA ALA A 230 4.38 -10.28 -34.53
C ALA A 230 3.95 -10.10 -33.05
N GLN A 231 3.07 -9.14 -32.77
CA GLN A 231 2.51 -8.95 -31.44
C GLN A 231 1.65 -10.14 -31.00
N GLU A 232 0.77 -10.64 -31.88
CA GLU A 232 -0.05 -11.83 -31.61
C GLU A 232 0.80 -13.09 -31.37
N GLU A 233 1.90 -13.25 -32.11
CA GLU A 233 2.84 -14.37 -31.93
C GLU A 233 3.56 -14.28 -30.58
N LEU A 234 4.02 -13.09 -30.19
CA LEU A 234 4.63 -12.86 -28.88
C LEU A 234 3.64 -13.13 -27.73
N ASP A 235 2.39 -12.68 -27.87
CA ASP A 235 1.33 -12.92 -26.89
C ASP A 235 1.00 -14.41 -26.77
N GLN A 236 1.00 -15.16 -27.88
CA GLN A 236 0.86 -16.61 -27.87
C GLN A 236 2.04 -17.31 -27.17
N GLN A 237 3.28 -16.87 -27.40
CA GLN A 237 4.45 -17.43 -26.72
C GLN A 237 4.42 -17.14 -25.21
N LEU A 238 4.00 -15.95 -24.80
CA LEU A 238 3.79 -15.59 -23.40
C LEU A 238 2.69 -16.44 -22.75
N ALA A 239 1.58 -16.68 -23.46
CA ALA A 239 0.51 -17.55 -22.97
C ALA A 239 0.99 -19.00 -22.79
N ARG A 240 1.75 -19.54 -23.75
CA ARG A 240 2.33 -20.90 -23.66
C ARG A 240 3.28 -21.03 -22.47
N THR A 241 4.21 -20.09 -22.31
CA THR A 241 5.16 -20.11 -21.20
C THR A 241 4.46 -20.01 -19.85
N ARG A 242 3.44 -19.15 -19.71
CA ARG A 242 2.61 -19.09 -18.48
C ARG A 242 1.97 -20.43 -18.15
N LEU A 243 1.34 -21.09 -19.13
CA LEU A 243 0.69 -22.38 -18.94
C LEU A 243 1.69 -23.48 -18.56
N GLU A 244 2.91 -23.45 -19.11
CA GLU A 244 3.98 -24.35 -18.68
C GLU A 244 4.41 -24.11 -17.24
N TYR A 245 4.54 -22.84 -16.81
CA TYR A 245 4.88 -22.51 -15.42
C TYR A 245 3.78 -22.96 -14.46
N GLU A 246 2.51 -22.71 -14.78
CA GLU A 246 1.37 -23.18 -14.01
C GLU A 246 1.34 -24.71 -13.91
N SER A 247 1.62 -25.41 -15.01
CA SER A 247 1.71 -26.88 -15.03
C SER A 247 2.85 -27.39 -14.13
N ARG A 248 4.03 -26.77 -14.21
CA ARG A 248 5.19 -27.14 -13.38
C ARG A 248 4.93 -26.86 -11.89
N GLU A 249 4.32 -25.72 -11.57
CA GLU A 249 3.93 -25.36 -10.21
C GLU A 249 2.90 -26.33 -9.63
N SER A 250 1.85 -26.65 -10.41
CA SER A 250 0.83 -27.63 -10.02
C SER A 250 1.44 -29.01 -9.75
N GLN A 251 2.37 -29.46 -10.61
CA GLN A 251 3.09 -30.71 -10.42
C GLN A 251 3.95 -30.69 -9.14
N LEU A 252 4.67 -29.61 -8.89
CA LEU A 252 5.51 -29.46 -7.69
C LEU A 252 4.66 -29.45 -6.42
N VAL A 253 3.53 -28.76 -6.42
CA VAL A 253 2.58 -28.73 -5.29
C VAL A 253 2.02 -30.13 -5.03
N LEU A 254 1.68 -30.88 -6.09
CA LEU A 254 1.22 -32.26 -5.95
C LEU A 254 2.31 -33.16 -5.36
N GLN A 255 3.55 -33.06 -5.84
CA GLN A 255 4.70 -33.80 -5.31
C GLN A 255 4.92 -33.50 -3.82
N HIS A 256 5.03 -32.22 -3.44
CA HIS A 256 5.18 -31.83 -2.04
C HIS A 256 4.01 -32.31 -1.17
N SER A 257 2.77 -32.24 -1.67
CA SER A 257 1.60 -32.76 -0.96
C SER A 257 1.71 -34.27 -0.71
N THR A 258 2.13 -35.04 -1.71
CA THR A 258 2.33 -36.49 -1.56
C THR A 258 3.46 -36.84 -0.60
N GLU A 259 4.58 -36.10 -0.63
CA GLU A 259 5.69 -36.30 0.29
C GLU A 259 5.30 -35.99 1.74
N VAL A 260 4.57 -34.89 1.98
CA VAL A 260 4.06 -34.53 3.30
C VAL A 260 3.09 -35.59 3.82
N GLN A 261 2.21 -36.13 2.96
CA GLN A 261 1.31 -37.22 3.35
C GLN A 261 2.08 -38.51 3.68
N ALA A 262 3.12 -38.85 2.90
CA ALA A 262 3.96 -40.01 3.17
C ALA A 262 4.71 -39.87 4.51
N LEU A 263 5.31 -38.71 4.77
CA LEU A 263 5.98 -38.40 6.04
C LEU A 263 5.01 -38.46 7.22
N LYS A 264 3.80 -37.93 7.06
CA LYS A 264 2.76 -38.00 8.09
C LYS A 264 2.37 -39.46 8.37
N ALA A 265 2.19 -40.28 7.34
CA ALA A 265 1.86 -41.70 7.51
C ALA A 265 2.98 -42.49 8.19
N VAL A 266 4.25 -42.16 7.93
CA VAL A 266 5.41 -42.75 8.62
C VAL A 266 5.41 -42.34 10.10
N HIS A 267 5.27 -41.05 10.38
CA HIS A 267 5.22 -40.54 11.75
C HIS A 267 4.07 -41.15 12.57
N GLU A 268 2.88 -41.29 11.97
CA GLU A 268 1.74 -41.94 12.62
C GLU A 268 2.02 -43.41 12.96
N ARG A 269 2.73 -44.15 12.10
CA ARG A 269 3.17 -45.52 12.40
C ARG A 269 4.18 -45.54 13.55
N GLU A 270 5.19 -44.69 13.52
CA GLU A 270 6.20 -44.60 14.59
C GLU A 270 5.55 -44.29 15.95
N VAL A 271 4.59 -43.37 15.99
CA VAL A 271 3.83 -43.06 17.21
C VAL A 271 3.03 -44.26 17.69
N GLN A 272 2.39 -45.02 16.79
CA GLN A 272 1.67 -46.24 17.15
C GLN A 272 2.62 -47.33 17.67
N ASP A 273 3.79 -47.48 17.06
CA ASP A 273 4.80 -48.45 17.47
C ASP A 273 5.33 -48.12 18.87
N MET A 274 5.70 -46.86 19.13
CA MET A 274 6.09 -46.39 20.46
C MET A 274 4.98 -46.60 21.51
N GLN A 275 3.71 -46.37 21.15
CA GLN A 275 2.60 -46.62 22.06
C GLN A 275 2.42 -48.11 22.36
N ARG A 276 2.66 -48.99 21.39
CA ARG A 276 2.64 -50.44 21.60
C ARG A 276 3.80 -50.86 22.50
N GLU A 277 5.01 -50.39 22.23
CA GLU A 277 6.20 -50.64 23.06
C GLU A 277 6.00 -50.17 24.51
N GLN A 278 5.41 -49.00 24.74
CA GLN A 278 5.07 -48.53 26.09
C GLN A 278 4.07 -49.43 26.80
N ARG A 279 3.02 -49.91 26.10
CA ARG A 279 2.04 -50.83 26.68
C ARG A 279 2.67 -52.19 27.01
N ASP A 280 3.54 -52.69 26.14
CA ASP A 280 4.24 -53.95 26.34
C ASP A 280 5.23 -53.84 27.51
N ALA A 281 5.96 -52.72 27.61
CA ALA A 281 6.85 -52.43 28.74
C ALA A 281 6.09 -52.35 30.08
N VAL A 282 4.93 -51.68 30.12
CA VAL A 282 4.07 -51.64 31.31
C VAL A 282 3.57 -53.04 31.67
N SER A 283 3.05 -53.78 30.69
CA SER A 283 2.57 -55.16 30.91
C SER A 283 3.68 -56.08 31.40
N GLN A 284 4.91 -55.89 30.94
CA GLN A 284 6.06 -56.66 31.40
C GLN A 284 6.47 -56.27 32.83
N ALA A 285 6.54 -54.98 33.14
CA ALA A 285 6.81 -54.50 34.49
C ALA A 285 5.75 -54.99 35.51
N GLU A 286 4.48 -55.05 35.12
CA GLU A 286 3.41 -55.65 35.94
C GLU A 286 3.61 -57.15 36.17
N ARG A 287 4.08 -57.90 35.17
CA ARG A 287 4.42 -59.33 35.35
C ARG A 287 5.63 -59.52 36.25
N ASP A 288 6.66 -58.69 36.09
CA ASP A 288 7.89 -58.77 36.88
C ASP A 288 7.63 -58.41 38.34
N THR A 289 6.78 -57.41 38.61
CA THR A 289 6.32 -57.06 39.96
C THR A 289 5.50 -58.18 40.60
N MET A 290 4.52 -58.76 39.89
CA MET A 290 3.76 -59.92 40.38
C MET A 290 4.67 -61.14 40.66
N ALA A 291 5.66 -61.41 39.81
CA ALA A 291 6.62 -62.50 40.04
C ALA A 291 7.49 -62.25 41.27
N ALA A 292 7.92 -61.00 41.48
CA ALA A 292 8.66 -60.60 42.68
C ALA A 292 7.82 -60.73 43.96
N GLU A 293 6.54 -60.33 43.93
CA GLU A 293 5.60 -60.53 45.04
C GLU A 293 5.40 -62.01 45.36
N GLN A 294 5.21 -62.86 44.34
CA GLN A 294 5.09 -64.31 44.52
C GLN A 294 6.35 -64.91 45.15
N GLN A 295 7.55 -64.50 44.69
CA GLN A 295 8.81 -64.95 45.30
C GLN A 295 8.98 -64.47 46.75
N MET A 296 8.55 -63.24 47.05
CA MET A 296 8.58 -62.70 48.41
C MET A 296 7.67 -63.53 49.33
N LEU A 297 6.43 -63.77 48.92
CA LEU A 297 5.48 -64.60 49.68
C LEU A 297 6.00 -66.03 49.89
N LEU A 298 6.63 -66.64 48.87
CA LEU A 298 7.25 -67.96 49.02
C LEU A 298 8.41 -67.93 50.01
N ARG A 299 9.24 -66.88 49.99
CA ARG A 299 10.34 -66.71 50.94
C ARG A 299 9.82 -66.54 52.38
N GLU A 300 8.79 -65.71 52.58
CA GLU A 300 8.13 -65.52 53.88
C GLU A 300 7.50 -66.83 54.41
N LEU A 301 6.82 -67.59 53.55
CA LEU A 301 6.29 -68.91 53.90
C LEU A 301 7.41 -69.88 54.31
N GLN A 302 8.55 -69.84 53.62
CA GLN A 302 9.69 -70.68 53.93
C GLN A 302 10.36 -70.29 55.26
N GLU A 303 10.45 -69.00 55.58
CA GLU A 303 10.91 -68.49 56.87
C GLU A 303 9.94 -68.87 58.02
N LEU A 304 8.63 -68.79 57.79
CA LEU A 304 7.62 -69.28 58.74
C LEU A 304 7.75 -70.78 59.01
N LEU A 305 7.99 -71.59 57.97
CA LEU A 305 8.22 -73.03 58.14
C LEU A 305 9.53 -73.35 58.87
N GLN A 306 10.58 -72.56 58.67
CA GLN A 306 11.85 -72.75 59.37
C GLN A 306 11.78 -72.30 60.83
N SER A 307 11.06 -71.21 61.13
CA SER A 307 10.82 -70.76 62.50
C SER A 307 9.90 -71.69 63.29
N ALA A 308 9.01 -72.44 62.63
CA ALA A 308 8.19 -73.48 63.26
C ALA A 308 8.97 -74.78 63.60
N ARG A 309 10.22 -74.95 63.12
CA ARG A 309 11.03 -76.17 63.31
C ARG A 309 12.03 -76.02 64.47
N GLY A 310 11.53 -75.65 65.65
CA GLY A 310 12.22 -75.72 66.95
C GLY A 310 11.66 -76.88 67.82
N PRO A 311 12.40 -77.39 68.81
CA PRO A 311 12.33 -78.80 69.25
C PRO A 311 11.06 -79.19 70.01
N LEU A 312 10.61 -80.42 69.75
CA LEU A 312 9.65 -81.20 70.56
C LEU A 312 9.97 -81.12 72.06
N PRO A 313 8.94 -80.88 72.89
CA PRO A 313 8.83 -81.55 74.18
C PRO A 313 7.54 -82.39 74.28
N ALA A 314 7.61 -83.39 75.14
CA ALA A 314 6.55 -84.32 75.45
C ALA A 314 5.47 -83.71 76.36
N SER A 315 4.25 -84.24 76.21
CA SER A 315 3.26 -84.54 77.27
C SER A 315 2.80 -83.44 78.25
N ALA A 316 1.52 -83.06 78.18
CA ALA A 316 0.53 -83.23 79.27
C ALA A 316 -0.87 -82.71 78.86
N ALA A 317 -1.88 -83.31 79.47
CA ALA A 317 -3.31 -83.18 79.21
C ALA A 317 -4.00 -81.96 79.88
N ASN A 318 -5.32 -81.87 79.61
CA ASN A 318 -6.36 -80.92 80.07
C ASN A 318 -6.56 -79.72 79.13
N GLY A 319 -7.76 -79.35 78.69
CA GLY A 319 -9.12 -79.78 78.99
C GLY A 319 -10.07 -78.62 78.68
N THR A 320 -11.23 -78.95 78.11
CA THR A 320 -12.49 -78.19 78.23
C THR A 320 -12.79 -77.03 77.26
N SER A 321 -13.92 -77.20 76.58
CA SER A 321 -14.72 -76.33 75.70
C SER A 321 -14.92 -74.88 76.17
N THR A 322 -15.24 -73.95 75.26
CA THR A 322 -16.62 -73.48 74.94
C THR A 322 -16.60 -72.18 74.09
N THR A 323 -17.55 -72.12 73.16
CA THR A 323 -17.98 -71.06 72.22
C THR A 323 -18.45 -69.72 72.83
N ALA A 324 -18.22 -68.61 72.13
CA ALA A 324 -19.09 -67.42 71.93
C ALA A 324 -18.38 -66.47 70.92
N VAL A 325 -18.90 -65.99 69.78
CA VAL A 325 -20.18 -65.37 69.36
C VAL A 325 -20.44 -64.00 70.02
N THR A 326 -20.00 -62.97 69.27
CA THR A 326 -20.60 -61.65 68.96
C THR A 326 -20.84 -60.57 70.03
N ALA A 327 -20.34 -59.37 69.69
CA ALA A 327 -21.01 -58.06 69.68
C ALA A 327 -20.44 -56.94 70.59
N ALA A 328 -20.00 -55.87 69.88
CA ALA A 328 -20.32 -54.45 70.04
C ALA A 328 -19.61 -53.54 71.09
N ASP A 329 -19.27 -52.35 70.55
CA ASP A 329 -19.04 -51.02 71.15
C ASP A 329 -17.85 -50.83 72.12
N GLY A 330 -17.01 -49.79 72.03
CA GLY A 330 -16.89 -48.56 71.25
C GLY A 330 -15.69 -47.81 71.87
N THR A 331 -14.82 -47.04 71.19
CA THR A 331 -15.05 -45.64 70.82
C THR A 331 -13.74 -45.05 70.25
N GLN A 332 -13.84 -44.52 69.02
CA GLN A 332 -13.18 -43.34 68.40
C GLN A 332 -11.75 -42.90 68.78
N ALA A 333 -10.87 -42.80 67.77
CA ALA A 333 -10.47 -41.50 67.17
C ALA A 333 -9.68 -41.69 65.84
N THR A 334 -10.25 -41.19 64.74
CA THR A 334 -9.62 -40.49 63.57
C THR A 334 -8.33 -41.09 62.97
N ALA A 335 -8.23 -41.56 61.72
CA ALA A 335 -8.81 -41.07 60.47
C ALA A 335 -9.02 -42.24 59.48
N GLY A 336 -10.04 -42.29 58.63
CA GLY A 336 -10.88 -41.17 58.22
C GLY A 336 -10.67 -40.80 56.74
N TRP A 337 -10.89 -41.75 55.82
CA TRP A 337 -11.54 -41.47 54.52
C TRP A 337 -10.90 -40.39 53.62
N ASP A 338 -9.82 -40.70 52.89
CA ASP A 338 -9.36 -39.84 51.78
C ASP A 338 -9.45 -40.47 50.37
N SER A 339 -9.92 -41.72 50.23
CA SER A 339 -10.10 -42.35 48.90
C SER A 339 -11.25 -41.72 48.07
N PHE A 340 -12.21 -41.06 48.72
CA PHE A 340 -13.23 -40.26 48.03
C PHE A 340 -12.74 -38.86 47.63
N ALA A 341 -11.72 -38.31 48.31
CA ALA A 341 -11.09 -37.05 47.94
C ALA A 341 -10.29 -37.21 46.64
N ASP A 342 -9.58 -38.32 46.46
CA ASP A 342 -8.82 -38.60 45.23
C ASP A 342 -9.70 -38.90 44.02
N THR A 343 -10.86 -39.54 44.19
CA THR A 343 -11.81 -39.75 43.09
C THR A 343 -12.54 -38.47 42.70
N ALA A 344 -12.82 -37.58 43.65
CA ALA A 344 -13.32 -36.23 43.36
C ALA A 344 -12.25 -35.37 42.65
N ASN A 345 -11.00 -35.48 43.07
CA ASN A 345 -9.87 -34.79 42.46
C ASN A 345 -9.56 -35.32 41.05
N LEU A 346 -9.71 -36.63 40.81
CA LEU A 346 -9.58 -37.26 39.50
C LEU A 346 -10.69 -36.80 38.54
N LYS A 347 -11.96 -36.76 39.00
CA LYS A 347 -13.06 -36.23 38.20
C LYS A 347 -12.87 -34.76 37.85
N GLU A 348 -12.36 -33.96 38.79
CA GLU A 348 -12.03 -32.56 38.57
C GLU A 348 -10.84 -32.41 37.61
N ALA A 349 -9.82 -33.26 37.70
CA ALA A 349 -8.71 -33.29 36.76
C ALA A 349 -9.16 -33.65 35.34
N VAL A 350 -10.04 -34.66 35.19
CA VAL A 350 -10.64 -35.03 33.89
C VAL A 350 -11.48 -33.90 33.33
N ARG A 351 -12.26 -33.21 34.18
CA ARG A 351 -13.04 -32.03 33.78
C ARG A 351 -12.13 -30.91 33.27
N ARG A 352 -11.04 -30.61 33.99
CA ARG A 352 -10.05 -29.60 33.57
C ARG A 352 -9.33 -29.98 32.28
N ILE A 353 -8.96 -31.24 32.10
CA ILE A 353 -8.36 -31.72 30.84
C ILE A 353 -9.34 -31.56 29.68
N HIS A 354 -10.62 -31.88 29.89
CA HIS A 354 -11.63 -31.69 28.85
C HIS A 354 -11.85 -30.21 28.52
N GLU A 355 -11.90 -29.35 29.53
CA GLU A 355 -12.02 -27.90 29.39
C GLU A 355 -10.82 -27.31 28.64
N GLN A 356 -9.60 -27.73 28.99
CA GLN A 356 -8.36 -27.35 28.31
C GLN A 356 -8.34 -27.81 26.83
N ARG A 357 -8.82 -29.02 26.54
CA ARG A 357 -8.95 -29.52 25.16
C ARG A 357 -9.92 -28.68 24.34
N LEU A 358 -11.01 -28.23 24.96
CA LEU A 358 -12.01 -27.36 24.34
C LEU A 358 -11.43 -25.96 24.07
N THR A 359 -10.67 -25.40 25.01
CA THR A 359 -9.96 -24.12 24.79
C THR A 359 -8.89 -24.23 23.72
N PHE A 360 -8.17 -25.37 23.66
CA PHE A 360 -7.16 -25.60 22.64
C PHE A 360 -7.78 -25.70 21.24
N ALA A 361 -8.92 -26.40 21.10
CA ALA A 361 -9.66 -26.47 19.84
C ALA A 361 -10.11 -25.08 19.37
N LYS A 362 -10.63 -24.23 20.27
CA LYS A 362 -11.00 -22.84 19.95
C LYS A 362 -9.81 -22.01 19.49
N LEU A 363 -8.68 -22.07 20.20
CA LEU A 363 -7.46 -21.36 19.81
C LEU A 363 -6.92 -21.85 18.46
N GLN A 364 -7.06 -23.14 18.16
CA GLN A 364 -6.68 -23.70 16.87
C GLN A 364 -7.59 -23.18 15.74
N GLU A 365 -8.88 -23.04 15.98
CA GLU A 365 -9.82 -22.43 15.03
C GLU A 365 -9.51 -20.95 14.79
N GLU A 366 -9.21 -20.18 15.84
CA GLU A 366 -8.82 -18.77 15.76
C GLU A 366 -7.50 -18.59 14.98
N LEU A 367 -6.50 -19.45 15.24
CA LEU A 367 -5.24 -19.46 14.49
C LEU A 367 -5.48 -19.75 13.00
N MET A 368 -6.33 -20.73 12.69
CA MET A 368 -6.69 -21.06 11.30
C MET A 368 -7.53 -19.96 10.63
N HIS A 369 -8.31 -19.22 11.40
CA HIS A 369 -9.03 -18.04 10.92
C HIS A 369 -8.06 -16.90 10.59
N SER A 370 -7.18 -16.54 11.52
CA SER A 370 -6.15 -15.51 11.30
C SER A 370 -5.20 -15.87 10.16
N ARG A 371 -4.79 -17.14 10.03
CA ARG A 371 -4.00 -17.60 8.87
C ARG A 371 -4.75 -17.40 7.55
N ARG A 372 -6.05 -17.66 7.50
CA ARG A 372 -6.87 -17.42 6.30
C ARG A 372 -6.97 -15.93 6.00
N GLU A 373 -7.17 -15.07 6.99
CA GLU A 373 -7.16 -13.62 6.83
C GLU A 373 -5.82 -13.11 6.31
N VAL A 374 -4.69 -13.56 6.88
CA VAL A 374 -3.35 -13.19 6.42
C VAL A 374 -3.12 -13.65 4.98
N MET A 375 -3.58 -14.85 4.61
CA MET A 375 -3.50 -15.34 3.23
C MET A 375 -4.39 -14.54 2.28
N GLN A 376 -5.56 -14.10 2.71
CA GLN A 376 -6.44 -13.21 1.92
C GLN A 376 -5.83 -11.82 1.77
N LEU A 377 -5.30 -11.23 2.84
CA LEU A 377 -4.58 -9.96 2.81
C LEU A 377 -3.35 -10.05 1.90
N ARG A 378 -2.63 -11.18 1.91
CA ARG A 378 -1.53 -11.43 0.97
C ARG A 378 -2.00 -11.54 -0.48
N ARG A 379 -3.15 -12.17 -0.76
CA ARG A 379 -3.72 -12.22 -2.12
C ARG A 379 -4.23 -10.86 -2.59
N CYS A 380 -4.86 -10.07 -1.71
CA CYS A 380 -5.28 -8.71 -2.01
C CYS A 380 -4.09 -7.76 -2.20
N LYS A 381 -2.93 -8.06 -1.59
CA LYS A 381 -1.67 -7.33 -1.73
C LYS A 381 -0.72 -7.92 -2.78
N ALA A 382 -1.14 -8.95 -3.51
CA ALA A 382 -0.39 -9.58 -4.60
C ALA A 382 -0.64 -8.89 -5.96
N GLY A 383 -0.88 -7.58 -5.96
CA GLY A 383 -0.54 -6.75 -7.11
C GLY A 383 0.99 -6.61 -7.18
N PRO A 384 1.58 -6.41 -8.38
CA PRO A 384 3.02 -6.21 -8.50
C PRO A 384 3.45 -5.05 -7.60
N PRO A 385 4.65 -5.11 -7.00
CA PRO A 385 5.10 -4.08 -6.06
C PRO A 385 5.07 -2.71 -6.73
N GLU A 386 4.23 -1.79 -6.23
CA GLU A 386 4.11 -0.41 -6.71
C GLU A 386 5.35 0.46 -6.43
N ASP A 387 6.45 -0.13 -5.96
CA ASP A 387 7.74 0.55 -5.79
C ASP A 387 8.59 0.57 -7.08
N GLY A 388 8.06 0.09 -8.21
CA GLY A 388 8.72 0.09 -9.52
C GLY A 388 8.15 1.15 -10.48
N LEU A 389 9.01 1.73 -11.31
CA LEU A 389 8.61 2.50 -12.50
C LEU A 389 7.48 1.74 -13.23
N SER A 390 6.39 2.44 -13.56
CA SER A 390 5.30 1.84 -14.34
C SER A 390 5.85 1.20 -15.61
N ALA A 391 5.17 0.16 -16.12
CA ALA A 391 5.66 -0.58 -17.31
C ALA A 391 6.00 0.36 -18.49
N GLN A 392 5.24 1.43 -18.67
CA GLN A 392 5.48 2.46 -19.68
C GLN A 392 6.74 3.30 -19.39
N GLN A 393 6.97 3.70 -18.13
CA GLN A 393 8.17 4.42 -17.73
C GLN A 393 9.42 3.54 -17.85
N LEU A 394 9.33 2.26 -17.47
CA LEU A 394 10.43 1.31 -17.63
C LEU A 394 10.77 1.12 -19.11
N GLN A 395 9.76 1.00 -19.97
CA GLN A 395 9.96 0.90 -21.43
C GLN A 395 10.61 2.16 -22.01
N TYR A 396 10.19 3.35 -21.55
CA TYR A 396 10.79 4.62 -21.97
C TYR A 396 12.27 4.71 -21.54
N VAL A 397 12.57 4.41 -20.27
CA VAL A 397 13.94 4.41 -19.76
C VAL A 397 14.80 3.39 -20.52
N ARG A 398 14.24 2.21 -20.83
CA ARG A 398 14.92 1.18 -21.62
C ARG A 398 15.29 1.70 -23.01
N SER A 399 14.34 2.31 -23.73
CA SER A 399 14.56 2.88 -25.06
C SER A 399 15.65 3.97 -25.05
N VAL A 400 15.61 4.89 -24.08
CA VAL A 400 16.62 5.96 -23.93
C VAL A 400 18.01 5.38 -23.67
N VAL A 401 18.11 4.37 -22.79
CA VAL A 401 19.39 3.74 -22.46
C VAL A 401 19.95 2.95 -23.65
N VAL A 402 19.12 2.25 -24.41
CA VAL A 402 19.53 1.58 -25.66
C VAL A 402 20.07 2.61 -26.64
N GLN A 403 19.36 3.71 -26.86
CA GLN A 403 19.79 4.75 -27.80
C GLN A 403 21.11 5.41 -27.36
N LEU A 404 21.29 5.64 -26.06
CA LEU A 404 22.56 6.13 -25.50
C LEU A 404 23.69 5.13 -25.73
N LEU A 405 23.49 3.85 -25.41
CA LEU A 405 24.49 2.80 -25.61
C LEU A 405 24.87 2.63 -27.09
N CYS A 406 23.91 2.75 -28.01
CA CYS A 406 24.17 2.72 -29.45
C CYS A 406 24.90 3.98 -29.95
N SER A 407 24.76 5.12 -29.28
CA SER A 407 25.42 6.38 -29.65
C SER A 407 26.82 6.56 -29.06
N LEU A 408 27.17 5.76 -28.05
CA LEU A 408 28.49 5.81 -27.41
C LEU A 408 29.52 5.11 -28.28
N SER A 409 30.52 5.85 -28.74
CA SER A 409 31.66 5.32 -29.51
C SER A 409 32.65 4.51 -28.66
N ASP A 410 32.56 4.56 -27.33
CA ASP A 410 33.46 3.84 -26.44
C ASP A 410 32.91 2.46 -26.04
N ILE A 411 33.31 1.45 -26.82
CA ILE A 411 32.98 0.03 -26.65
C ILE A 411 33.34 -0.49 -25.26
N ARG A 412 34.38 0.05 -24.61
CA ARG A 412 34.82 -0.42 -23.29
C ARG A 412 33.82 -0.03 -22.22
N VAL A 413 33.32 1.20 -22.26
CA VAL A 413 32.32 1.70 -21.30
C VAL A 413 30.99 0.95 -21.46
N ALA A 414 30.54 0.75 -22.69
CA ALA A 414 29.32 -0.01 -22.98
C ALA A 414 29.41 -1.46 -22.47
N ARG A 415 30.54 -2.16 -22.67
CA ARG A 415 30.74 -3.53 -22.15
C ARG A 415 30.65 -3.65 -20.62
N HIS A 416 31.09 -2.64 -19.88
CA HIS A 416 31.05 -2.68 -18.41
C HIS A 416 29.67 -2.29 -17.86
N LEU A 417 28.94 -1.43 -18.55
CA LEU A 417 27.61 -0.98 -18.14
C LEU A 417 26.49 -1.94 -18.55
N LEU A 418 26.65 -2.65 -19.68
CA LEU A 418 25.62 -3.52 -20.24
C LEU A 418 25.12 -4.62 -19.26
N PRO A 419 25.98 -5.35 -18.51
CA PRO A 419 25.52 -6.36 -17.56
C PRO A 419 24.70 -5.77 -16.41
N VAL A 420 25.10 -4.59 -15.92
CA VAL A 420 24.43 -3.89 -14.82
C VAL A 420 23.07 -3.36 -15.29
N LEU A 421 23.04 -2.72 -16.46
CA LEU A 421 21.81 -2.17 -17.04
C LEU A 421 20.85 -3.27 -17.48
N SER A 422 21.36 -4.39 -17.99
CA SER A 422 20.54 -5.57 -18.33
C SER A 422 19.86 -6.17 -17.09
N MET A 423 20.59 -6.23 -15.97
CA MET A 423 20.03 -6.71 -14.70
C MET A 423 18.96 -5.77 -14.13
N LEU A 424 19.15 -4.46 -14.26
CA LEU A 424 18.24 -3.44 -13.70
C LEU A 424 17.01 -3.18 -14.57
N LEU A 425 17.18 -3.12 -15.89
CA LEU A 425 16.13 -2.73 -16.84
C LEU A 425 15.51 -3.91 -17.58
N LYS A 426 16.06 -5.13 -17.42
CA LYS A 426 15.62 -6.35 -18.11
C LYS A 426 15.50 -6.13 -19.61
N PHE A 427 16.63 -5.88 -20.29
CA PHE A 427 16.63 -5.69 -21.75
C PHE A 427 16.02 -6.90 -22.46
N THR A 428 15.29 -6.63 -23.55
CA THR A 428 14.80 -7.67 -24.45
C THR A 428 15.92 -8.12 -25.38
N ASP A 429 15.76 -9.29 -26.02
CA ASP A 429 16.75 -9.77 -26.99
C ASP A 429 16.92 -8.80 -28.16
N ASP A 430 15.86 -8.10 -28.57
CA ASP A 430 15.90 -7.07 -29.61
C ASP A 430 16.77 -5.87 -29.20
N ASP A 431 16.66 -5.43 -27.95
CA ASP A 431 17.49 -4.34 -27.40
C ASP A 431 18.97 -4.74 -27.38
N LEU A 432 19.27 -5.96 -26.96
CA LEU A 432 20.63 -6.50 -26.91
C LEU A 432 21.22 -6.66 -28.32
N GLN A 433 20.41 -7.11 -29.30
CA GLN A 433 20.82 -7.18 -30.70
C GLN A 433 21.11 -5.79 -31.28
N ALA A 434 20.26 -4.79 -30.98
CA ALA A 434 20.47 -3.41 -31.43
C ALA A 434 21.78 -2.83 -30.88
N ILE A 435 22.05 -3.00 -29.58
CA ILE A 435 23.29 -2.55 -28.94
C ILE A 435 24.50 -3.29 -29.52
N THR A 436 24.42 -4.62 -29.66
CA THR A 436 25.55 -5.42 -30.17
C THR A 436 25.88 -5.06 -31.62
N LYS A 437 24.87 -4.80 -32.45
CA LYS A 437 25.04 -4.35 -33.84
C LYS A 437 25.68 -2.97 -33.92
N ALA A 438 25.30 -2.04 -33.04
CA ALA A 438 25.89 -0.71 -32.96
C ALA A 438 27.35 -0.74 -32.46
N MET A 439 27.70 -1.70 -31.59
CA MET A 439 29.08 -1.88 -31.09
C MET A 439 30.04 -2.57 -32.08
N LEU A 440 29.50 -3.18 -33.14
CA LEU A 440 30.28 -3.84 -34.20
C LEU A 440 30.54 -2.94 -35.42
N GLN A 441 29.87 -1.79 -35.51
CA GLN A 441 30.11 -0.73 -36.48
C GLN A 441 31.14 0.26 -35.93
#